data_AF-A0A0R2ENR2-F1
#
_entry.id   AF-A0A0R2ENR2-F1
#
_cell.length_a   1.000
_cell.length_b   1.000
_cell.length_c   1.000
_cell.angle_alpha   90.00
_cell.angle_beta   90.00
_cell.angle_gamma   90.00
#
_symmetry.space_group_name_H-M   'P 1'
#
loop_
_entity.id
_entity.type
_entity.pdbx_description
1 polymer ?
#
loop_
_entity_poly.entity_id
_entity_poly.type
_entity_poly.pdbx_seq_one_letter_code
_entity_poly.pdbx_strand_id
1 'polypeptide(L)' 'MTKDQETFKNYFVNIFEQHDADIIRSISWMTRNVNKMPNTIRVAYHHLTGKECNEVIKEICMLGG' A
#
# COMPACT_ATOMS: atom_id res chain seq x y z
N MET A 1 -3.15 0.77 14.15
CA MET A 1 -3.42 0.85 12.71
C MET A 1 -4.93 0.97 12.53
N THR A 2 -5.42 1.90 11.70
CA THR A 2 -6.86 2.05 11.42
C THR A 2 -7.34 0.97 10.45
N LYS A 3 -8.66 0.79 10.33
CA LYS A 3 -9.25 -0.16 9.38
C LYS A 3 -8.86 0.14 7.92
N ASP A 4 -8.75 1.42 7.58
CA ASP A 4 -8.33 1.85 6.24
C ASP A 4 -6.83 1.59 6.03
N GLN A 5 -5.99 1.79 7.05
CA GLN A 5 -4.57 1.43 7.00
C GLN A 5 -4.38 -0.08 6.82
N GLU A 6 -5.13 -0.92 7.53
CA GLU A 6 -5.07 -2.38 7.38
C GLU A 6 -5.54 -2.84 6.00
N THR A 7 -6.66 -2.29 5.53
CA THR A 7 -7.21 -2.60 4.20
C THR A 7 -6.21 -2.26 3.11
N PHE A 8 -5.61 -1.08 3.18
CA PHE A 8 -4.58 -0.64 2.24
C PHE A 8 -3.29 -1.47 2.36
N LYS A 9 -2.82 -1.73 3.59
CA LYS A 9 -1.62 -2.55 3.87
C LYS A 9 -1.75 -3.94 3.27
N ASN A 10 -2.84 -4.65 3.52
CA ASN A 10 -3.02 -6.02 3.03
C ASN A 10 -2.99 -6.10 1.50
N TYR A 11 -3.59 -5.12 0.82
CA TYR A 11 -3.50 -5.04 -0.63
C TYR A 11 -2.09 -4.74 -1.11
N PHE A 12 -1.41 -3.79 -0.47
CA PHE A 12 -0.06 -3.39 -0.83
C PHE A 12 0.96 -4.52 -0.58
N VAL A 13 0.82 -5.32 0.49
CA VAL A 13 1.66 -6.51 0.69
C VAL A 13 1.59 -7.48 -0.50
N ASN A 14 0.39 -7.75 -1.05
CA ASN A 14 0.27 -8.60 -2.24
C ASN A 14 1.02 -8.00 -3.45
N ILE A 15 0.93 -6.69 -3.64
CA ILE A 15 1.65 -5.99 -4.72
C ILE A 15 3.17 -6.02 -4.49
N PHE A 16 3.60 -5.89 -3.23
CA PHE A 16 4.99 -5.95 -2.83
C PHE A 16 5.61 -7.32 -3.12
N GLU A 17 4.91 -8.40 -2.79
CA GLU A 17 5.33 -9.77 -3.10
C GLU A 17 5.37 -10.03 -4.62
N GLN A 18 4.38 -9.53 -5.38
CA GLN A 18 4.37 -9.62 -6.85
C GLN A 18 5.50 -8.86 -7.54
N HIS A 19 6.16 -7.95 -6.82
CA HIS A 19 7.30 -7.18 -7.30
C HIS A 19 8.60 -7.59 -6.63
N ASP A 20 8.72 -8.84 -6.22
CA ASP A 20 9.96 -9.42 -5.69
C ASP A 20 10.48 -8.66 -4.45
N ALA A 21 9.57 -8.19 -3.59
CA ALA A 21 9.89 -7.36 -2.42
C ALA A 21 10.63 -6.05 -2.73
N ASP A 22 10.50 -5.52 -3.96
CA ASP A 22 10.99 -4.19 -4.33
C ASP A 22 9.96 -3.11 -3.95
N ILE A 23 10.26 -2.38 -2.88
CA ILE A 23 9.36 -1.33 -2.39
C ILE A 23 9.23 -0.16 -3.37
N ILE A 24 10.29 0.22 -4.08
CA ILE A 24 10.28 1.35 -5.02
C ILE A 24 9.40 1.02 -6.22
N ARG A 25 9.56 -0.18 -6.77
CA ARG A 25 8.72 -0.70 -7.84
C ARG A 25 7.26 -0.76 -7.43
N SER A 26 7.00 -1.22 -6.20
CA SER A 26 5.64 -1.37 -5.67
C SER A 26 4.96 -0.03 -5.43
N ILE A 27 5.64 0.96 -4.85
CA ILE A 27 5.12 2.33 -4.70
C ILE A 27 4.81 2.94 -6.08
N SER A 28 5.74 2.80 -7.03
CA SER A 28 5.56 3.29 -8.40
C SER A 28 4.33 2.66 -9.07
N TRP A 29 4.11 1.36 -8.87
CA TRP A 29 2.91 0.70 -9.37
C TRP A 29 1.64 1.19 -8.69
N MET A 30 1.64 1.29 -7.35
CA MET A 30 0.49 1.75 -6.56
C MET A 30 0.05 3.16 -6.99
N THR A 31 0.99 4.08 -7.14
CA THR A 31 0.70 5.47 -7.56
C THR A 31 0.19 5.56 -9.00
N ARG A 32 0.75 4.77 -9.93
CA ARG A 32 0.32 4.78 -11.35
C ARG A 32 -1.00 4.06 -11.60
N ASN A 33 -1.37 3.11 -10.74
CA ASN A 33 -2.53 2.24 -10.94
C ASN A 33 -3.64 2.45 -9.90
N VAL A 34 -3.68 3.59 -9.19
CA VAL A 34 -4.75 3.93 -8.21
C VAL A 34 -6.15 3.71 -8.79
N ASN A 35 -6.38 4.12 -10.04
CA ASN A 35 -7.69 3.98 -10.70
C ASN A 35 -8.06 2.53 -11.06
N LYS A 36 -7.10 1.61 -11.04
CA LYS A 36 -7.32 0.18 -11.30
C LYS A 36 -7.46 -0.64 -10.02
N MET A 37 -7.23 -0.02 -8.86
CA MET A 37 -7.42 -0.69 -7.58
C MET A 37 -8.91 -1.00 -7.35
N PRO A 38 -9.24 -2.08 -6.63
CA PRO A 38 -10.61 -2.31 -6.18
C PRO A 38 -11.14 -1.09 -5.42
N ASN A 39 -12.44 -0.78 -5.58
CA ASN A 39 -13.03 0.42 -4.99
C ASN A 39 -12.81 0.53 -3.47
N THR A 40 -12.88 -0.58 -2.75
CA THR A 40 -12.63 -0.62 -1.29
C THR A 40 -11.22 -0.17 -0.93
N ILE A 41 -10.22 -0.61 -1.71
CA ILE A 41 -8.81 -0.24 -1.50
C ILE A 41 -8.58 1.22 -1.88
N ARG A 42 -9.16 1.66 -3.00
CA ARG A 42 -9.05 3.04 -3.47
C ARG A 42 -9.66 4.04 -2.47
N VAL A 43 -10.83 3.71 -1.91
CA VAL A 43 -11.47 4.52 -0.87
C VAL A 43 -10.61 4.56 0.39
N ALA A 44 -10.12 3.41 0.86
CA ALA A 44 -9.22 3.35 2.01
C ALA A 44 -7.98 4.23 1.79
N TYR A 45 -7.30 4.10 0.64
CA TYR A 45 -6.15 4.93 0.27
C TYR A 45 -6.45 6.43 0.29
N HIS A 46 -7.61 6.86 -0.22
CA HIS A 46 -8.00 8.27 -0.24
C HIS A 46 -8.34 8.84 1.15
N HIS A 47 -8.75 8.00 2.11
CA HIS A 47 -8.96 8.43 3.48
C HIS A 47 -7.65 8.59 4.27
N LEU A 48 -6.58 7.92 3.84
CA LEU A 48 -5.29 8.02 4.52
C LEU A 48 -4.62 9.36 4.24
N THR A 49 -4.12 9.97 5.30
CA THR A 49 -3.18 11.08 5.20
C THR A 49 -1.82 10.59 4.70
N GLY A 50 -0.99 11.52 4.20
CA GLY A 50 0.39 11.18 3.82
C GLY A 50 1.20 10.56 4.96
N LYS A 51 0.93 10.95 6.21
CA LYS A 51 1.56 10.34 7.40
C LYS A 51 1.14 8.88 7.58
N GLU A 52 -0.15 8.60 7.50
CA GLU A 52 -0.68 7.23 7.66
C GLU A 52 -0.25 6.31 6.52
N CYS A 53 -0.19 6.82 5.28
CA CYS A 53 0.39 6.10 4.14
C CYS A 53 1.87 5.77 4.39
N ASN A 54 2.66 6.71 4.91
CA ASN A 54 4.06 6.47 5.24
C ASN A 54 4.24 5.44 6.36
N GLU A 55 3.34 5.41 7.34
CA GLU A 55 3.34 4.37 8.38
C GLU A 55 3.09 2.98 7.77
N VAL A 56 2.14 2.85 6.85
CA VAL A 56 1.89 1.59 6.12
C VAL A 56 3.11 1.18 5.28
N ILE A 57 3.74 2.12 4.57
CA ILE A 57 4.95 1.83 3.78
C ILE A 57 6.09 1.33 4.68
N LYS A 58 6.31 1.97 5.84
CA LYS A 58 7.34 1.55 6.80
C LYS A 58 7.10 0.12 7.28
N GLU A 59 5.86 -0.22 7.61
CA GLU A 59 5.46 -1.57 8.00
C GLU A 59 5.78 -2.60 6.92
N ILE A 60 5.55 -2.29 5.64
CA ILE A 60 5.86 -3.18 4.52
C ILE A 60 7.37 -3.34 4.33
N CYS A 61 8.13 -2.25 4.43
CA CYS A 61 9.60 -2.33 4.39
C CYS A 61 10.19 -3.24 5.47
N MET A 62 9.55 -3.33 6.64
CA MET A 62 9.97 -4.22 7.72
C MET A 62 9.67 -5.71 7.45
N LEU A 63 8.83 -6.04 6.47
CA LEU A 63 8.54 -7.43 6.07
C LEU A 63 9.59 -8.01 5.11
N GLY A 64 10.28 -7.16 4.35
CA GLY A 64 11.31 -7.56 3.38
C GLY A 64 12.73 -7.65 3.95
N GLY A 65 12.86 -7.84 5.27
CA GLY A 65 14.13 -7.99 5.99
C GLY A 65 14.49 -9.44 6.28
#